data_AF-A0A953M8W3-F1
#
_entry.id   AF-A0A953M8W3-F1
#
_cell.length_a   1.000
_cell.length_b   1.000
_cell.length_c   1.000
_cell.angle_alpha   90.00
_cell.angle_beta   90.00
_cell.angle_gamma   90.00
#
_symmetry.space_group_name_H-M   'P 1'
#
loop_
_entity.id
_entity.type
_entity.pdbx_description
1 polymer ?
#
loop_
_entity_poly.entity_id
_entity_poly.type
_entity_poly.pdbx_seq_one_letter_code
_entity_poly.pdbx_strand_id
1 'polypeptide(L)'
;RDDDGRYYMYYGGWRHCNVARLAPDLLSLEPFEDGETFKEITPENYVEGPFVFKRPVDGRDRYYLMWSEGGWGLPNYSVAYAIADSPLGPFERIGKILQQDPRVATGAGHHSVIPVEGSETWYIVYHRRPLGDTNGNHREVCIDEMHFNEDGTIRPVEITFEGVRAAPITRR
;
A
#
# COMPACT_ATOMS: atom_id res chain seq x y z
N ARG A 1 9.46 -10.13 4.79
CA ARG A 1 10.84 -10.66 4.77
C ARG A 1 11.49 -10.16 3.51
N ASP A 2 12.72 -9.69 3.61
CA ASP A 2 13.53 -9.27 2.46
C ASP A 2 14.57 -10.36 2.11
N ASP A 3 15.28 -10.19 0.99
CA ASP A 3 16.19 -11.21 0.43
C ASP A 3 17.42 -11.44 1.31
N ASP A 4 17.80 -10.43 2.09
CA ASP A 4 18.87 -10.52 3.09
C ASP A 4 18.46 -11.33 4.34
N GLY A 5 17.22 -11.84 4.37
CA GLY A 5 16.66 -12.60 5.47
C GLY A 5 16.03 -11.77 6.57
N ARG A 6 16.13 -10.43 6.53
CA ARG A 6 15.58 -9.53 7.54
C ARG A 6 14.07 -9.38 7.39
N TYR A 7 13.42 -9.11 8.51
CA TYR A 7 11.99 -8.80 8.54
C TYR A 7 11.82 -7.34 8.93
N TYR A 8 10.95 -6.64 8.20
CA TYR A 8 10.66 -5.24 8.42
C TYR A 8 9.19 -5.08 8.75
N MET A 9 8.90 -4.28 9.77
CA MET A 9 7.56 -3.84 10.11
C MET A 9 7.45 -2.35 9.79
N TYR A 10 6.51 -2.00 8.92
CA TYR A 10 6.14 -0.63 8.63
C TYR A 10 4.89 -0.30 9.42
N TYR A 11 4.92 0.79 10.17
CA TYR A 11 3.83 1.18 11.04
C TYR A 11 3.78 2.70 11.20
N GLY A 12 2.67 3.19 11.72
CA GLY A 12 2.52 4.59 12.06
C GLY A 12 1.13 5.12 11.76
N GLY A 13 0.99 6.42 11.94
CA GLY A 13 -0.26 7.16 11.88
C GLY A 13 0.01 8.60 12.29
N TRP A 14 -0.99 9.47 12.20
CA TRP A 14 -0.87 10.87 12.63
C TRP A 14 0.33 11.59 12.01
N ARG A 15 0.59 11.32 10.72
CA ARG A 15 1.70 11.92 9.95
C ARG A 15 3.10 11.43 10.32
N HIS A 16 3.22 10.26 10.94
CA HIS A 16 4.50 9.60 11.17
C HIS A 16 4.48 8.18 10.60
N CYS A 17 5.41 7.88 9.70
CA CYS A 17 5.64 6.54 9.15
C CYS A 17 7.01 6.04 9.62
N ASN A 18 7.02 4.87 10.24
CA ASN A 18 8.21 4.27 10.82
C ASN A 18 8.46 2.90 10.24
N VAL A 19 9.71 2.50 10.22
CA VAL A 19 10.15 1.14 9.90
C VAL A 19 11.02 0.60 11.03
N ALA A 20 10.74 -0.63 11.47
CA ALA A 20 11.53 -1.35 12.44
C ALA A 20 11.99 -2.70 11.86
N ARG A 21 13.12 -3.22 12.34
CA ARG A 21 13.52 -4.61 12.07
C ARG A 21 12.88 -5.52 13.11
N LEU A 22 12.40 -6.67 12.66
CA LEU A 22 11.87 -7.73 13.52
C LEU A 22 12.90 -8.86 13.60
N ALA A 23 13.01 -9.47 14.78
CA ALA A 23 13.71 -10.73 14.96
C ALA A 23 13.11 -11.83 14.07
N PRO A 24 13.85 -12.91 13.76
CA PRO A 24 13.36 -13.99 12.90
C PRO A 24 12.07 -14.68 13.38
N ASP A 25 11.78 -14.61 14.69
CA ASP A 25 10.54 -15.14 15.28
C ASP A 25 9.34 -14.18 15.17
N LEU A 26 9.56 -12.94 14.69
CA LEU A 26 8.59 -11.85 14.56
C LEU A 26 8.00 -11.35 15.89
N LEU A 27 8.58 -11.71 17.03
CA LEU A 27 8.05 -11.38 18.36
C LEU A 27 8.76 -10.21 19.04
N SER A 28 9.90 -9.77 18.50
CA SER A 28 10.69 -8.68 19.08
C SER A 28 11.31 -7.77 18.01
N LEU A 29 11.63 -6.53 18.40
CA LEU A 29 12.35 -5.59 17.54
C LEU A 29 13.86 -5.82 17.66
N GLU A 30 14.54 -5.82 16.52
CA GLU A 30 16.00 -5.79 16.46
C GLU A 30 16.50 -4.36 16.26
N PRO A 31 17.47 -3.88 17.07
CA PRO A 31 18.08 -2.58 16.84
C PRO A 31 18.78 -2.50 15.47
N PHE A 32 18.80 -1.31 14.90
CA PHE A 32 19.69 -0.94 13.81
C PHE A 32 21.14 -0.83 14.30
N GLU A 33 22.08 -0.67 13.38
CA GLU A 33 23.52 -0.64 13.69
C GLU A 33 23.92 0.52 14.61
N ASP A 34 23.15 1.61 14.59
CA ASP A 34 23.32 2.75 15.48
C ASP A 34 22.57 2.62 16.81
N GLY A 35 21.94 1.46 17.06
CA GLY A 35 21.25 1.14 18.30
C GLY A 35 19.80 1.62 18.39
N GLU A 36 19.30 2.36 17.40
CA GLU A 36 17.88 2.73 17.35
C GLU A 36 17.00 1.52 17.04
N THR A 37 15.76 1.50 17.53
CA THR A 37 14.82 0.39 17.28
C THR A 37 13.86 0.62 16.11
N PHE A 38 13.79 1.86 15.61
CA PHE A 38 13.01 2.23 14.43
C PHE A 38 13.68 3.38 13.69
N LYS A 39 13.33 3.56 12.41
CA LYS A 39 13.66 4.74 11.61
C LYS A 39 12.38 5.42 11.15
N GLU A 40 12.34 6.74 11.23
CA GLU A 40 11.26 7.53 10.64
C GLU A 40 11.53 7.73 9.14
N ILE A 41 10.55 7.38 8.32
CA ILE A 41 10.60 7.37 6.85
C ILE A 41 9.38 8.08 6.24
N THR A 42 8.78 9.00 6.99
CA THR A 42 7.54 9.71 6.66
C THR A 42 7.61 10.39 5.28
N PRO A 43 6.83 9.94 4.28
CA PRO A 43 6.74 10.62 3.00
C PRO A 43 5.83 11.85 3.09
N GLU A 44 5.89 12.70 2.06
CA GLU A 44 4.99 13.85 1.94
C GLU A 44 3.52 13.42 2.02
N ASN A 45 2.70 14.18 2.76
CA ASN A 45 1.26 13.97 2.93
C ASN A 45 0.83 12.65 3.59
N TYR A 46 1.75 11.89 4.17
CA TYR A 46 1.43 10.68 4.93
C TYR A 46 0.41 10.96 6.04
N VAL A 47 -0.60 10.10 6.15
CA VAL A 47 -1.53 10.09 7.29
C VAL A 47 -1.42 8.77 8.05
N GLU A 48 -1.62 7.64 7.37
CA GLU A 48 -1.69 6.31 7.99
C GLU A 48 -1.64 5.15 6.97
N GLY A 49 -1.71 3.92 7.48
CA GLY A 49 -1.93 2.70 6.69
C GLY A 49 -0.79 2.40 5.73
N PRO A 50 0.46 2.29 6.20
CA PRO A 50 1.59 1.96 5.34
C PRO A 50 1.47 0.52 4.85
N PHE A 51 1.66 0.31 3.56
CA PHE A 51 1.76 -1.01 2.94
C PHE A 51 2.99 -1.05 2.07
N VAL A 52 3.82 -2.08 2.22
CA VAL A 52 5.07 -2.22 1.47
C VAL A 52 5.12 -3.53 0.73
N PHE A 53 5.54 -3.47 -0.53
CA PHE A 53 5.92 -4.63 -1.31
C PHE A 53 7.19 -4.34 -2.11
N LYS A 54 7.83 -5.41 -2.58
CA LYS A 54 9.02 -5.37 -3.43
C LYS A 54 8.73 -6.04 -4.76
N ARG A 55 9.21 -5.49 -5.87
CA ARG A 55 9.17 -6.14 -7.18
C ARG A 55 10.35 -5.73 -8.06
N PRO A 56 10.77 -6.57 -9.01
CA PRO A 56 11.78 -6.20 -9.99
C PRO A 56 11.24 -5.17 -11.00
N VAL A 57 12.08 -4.18 -11.31
CA VAL A 57 11.92 -3.18 -12.38
C VAL A 57 13.25 -3.08 -13.11
N ASP A 58 13.26 -3.33 -14.42
CA ASP A 58 14.49 -3.33 -15.23
C ASP A 58 15.64 -4.17 -14.64
N GLY A 59 15.29 -5.37 -14.15
CA GLY A 59 16.26 -6.31 -13.56
C GLY A 59 16.79 -5.92 -12.17
N ARG A 60 16.19 -4.92 -11.51
CA ARG A 60 16.55 -4.49 -10.15
C ARG A 60 15.33 -4.48 -9.24
N ASP A 61 15.49 -4.95 -8.01
CA ASP A 61 14.41 -4.86 -7.03
C ASP A 61 14.18 -3.42 -6.57
N ARG A 62 12.90 -3.06 -6.47
CA ARG A 62 12.42 -1.76 -5.98
C ARG A 62 11.38 -1.97 -4.89
N TYR A 63 11.42 -1.12 -3.87
CA TYR A 63 10.46 -1.08 -2.78
C TYR A 63 9.37 -0.07 -3.08
N TYR A 64 8.12 -0.49 -2.93
CA TYR A 64 6.95 0.37 -3.09
C TYR A 64 6.36 0.58 -1.71
N LEU A 65 6.43 1.80 -1.20
CA LEU A 65 5.68 2.21 -0.01
C LEU A 65 4.41 2.90 -0.47
N MET A 66 3.28 2.39 -0.03
CA MET A 66 1.96 2.97 -0.25
C MET A 66 1.35 3.39 1.09
N TRP A 67 0.55 4.45 1.10
CA TRP A 67 -0.08 4.97 2.31
C TRP A 67 -1.38 5.70 2.00
N SER A 68 -2.18 5.94 3.04
CA SER A 68 -3.40 6.73 2.92
C SER A 68 -3.15 8.21 3.18
N GLU A 69 -3.81 9.05 2.38
CA GLU A 69 -3.84 10.52 2.48
C GLU A 69 -5.27 11.01 2.70
N GLY A 70 -5.43 12.25 3.16
CA GLY A 70 -6.75 12.83 3.42
C GLY A 70 -7.34 12.35 4.74
N GLY A 71 -8.65 12.53 4.93
CA GLY A 71 -9.35 12.11 6.14
C GLY A 71 -10.15 10.84 5.90
N TRP A 72 -9.95 9.78 6.69
CA TRP A 72 -10.69 8.52 6.56
C TRP A 72 -12.22 8.69 6.60
N GLY A 73 -12.71 9.69 7.33
CA GLY A 73 -14.14 10.05 7.40
C GLY A 73 -14.62 10.98 6.28
N LEU A 74 -13.78 11.32 5.31
CA LEU A 74 -14.06 12.32 4.28
C LEU A 74 -13.91 11.74 2.86
N PRO A 75 -14.59 12.35 1.87
CA PRO A 75 -14.54 11.86 0.49
C PRO A 75 -13.13 11.88 -0.13
N ASN A 76 -12.25 12.74 0.39
CA ASN A 76 -10.87 12.91 -0.09
C ASN A 76 -9.88 11.86 0.42
N TYR A 77 -10.31 10.86 1.20
CA TYR A 77 -9.48 9.72 1.54
C TYR A 77 -8.99 9.05 0.25
N SER A 78 -7.70 8.75 0.19
CA SER A 78 -7.03 8.24 -1.01
C SER A 78 -5.75 7.49 -0.66
N VAL A 79 -5.20 6.73 -1.62
CA VAL A 79 -3.90 6.07 -1.48
C VAL A 79 -2.89 6.73 -2.40
N ALA A 80 -1.71 7.04 -1.85
CA ALA A 80 -0.54 7.47 -2.59
C ALA A 80 0.62 6.48 -2.42
N TYR A 81 1.67 6.67 -3.20
CA TYR A 81 2.83 5.79 -3.16
C TYR A 81 4.14 6.50 -3.53
N ALA A 82 5.22 5.81 -3.18
CA ALA A 82 6.60 6.14 -3.47
C ALA A 82 7.35 4.85 -3.86
N ILE A 83 8.46 5.01 -4.58
CA ILE A 83 9.38 3.92 -4.93
C ILE A 83 10.76 4.26 -4.37
N ALA A 84 11.45 3.26 -3.81
CA ALA A 84 12.81 3.40 -3.31
C ALA A 84 13.69 2.17 -3.63
N ASP A 85 14.99 2.35 -3.46
CA ASP A 85 16.01 1.32 -3.69
C ASP A 85 16.36 0.54 -2.42
N SER A 86 15.86 0.99 -1.26
CA SER A 86 16.10 0.43 0.06
C SER A 86 14.81 0.32 0.84
N PRO A 87 14.65 -0.68 1.74
CA PRO A 87 13.51 -0.75 2.65
C PRO A 87 13.41 0.48 3.58
N LEU A 88 14.50 1.24 3.74
CA LEU A 88 14.53 2.45 4.57
C LEU A 88 14.30 3.74 3.76
N GLY A 89 13.98 3.64 2.47
CA GLY A 89 13.80 4.80 1.60
C GLY A 89 15.12 5.37 1.07
N PRO A 90 15.18 6.68 0.75
CA PRO A 90 14.10 7.67 0.94
C PRO A 90 12.87 7.37 0.08
N PHE A 91 11.68 7.66 0.60
CA PHE A 91 10.41 7.48 -0.10
C PHE A 91 9.85 8.84 -0.53
N GLU A 92 10.18 9.24 -1.76
CA GLU A 92 9.64 10.46 -2.36
C GLU A 92 8.29 10.19 -3.01
N ARG A 93 7.30 11.04 -2.72
CA ARG A 93 5.92 10.86 -3.18
C ARG A 93 5.84 10.98 -4.70
N ILE A 94 5.38 9.92 -5.36
CA ILE A 94 5.22 9.89 -6.83
C ILE A 94 3.81 10.32 -7.24
N GLY A 95 2.79 9.73 -6.63
CA GLY A 95 1.42 9.97 -7.10
C GLY A 95 0.35 9.31 -6.25
N LYS A 96 -0.89 9.65 -6.59
CA LYS A 96 -2.10 9.07 -6.02
C LYS A 96 -2.61 7.97 -6.94
N ILE A 97 -2.87 6.78 -6.39
CA ILE A 97 -3.24 5.59 -7.16
C ILE A 97 -4.67 5.13 -6.90
N LEU A 98 -5.24 5.44 -5.73
CA LEU A 98 -6.63 5.13 -5.40
C LEU A 98 -7.32 6.39 -4.89
N GLN A 99 -8.51 6.68 -5.40
CA GLN A 99 -9.32 7.81 -4.95
C GLN A 99 -10.80 7.55 -5.22
N GLN A 100 -11.66 8.40 -4.67
CA GLN A 100 -13.09 8.38 -4.99
C GLN A 100 -13.37 8.56 -6.49
N ASP A 101 -14.45 7.94 -6.93
CA ASP A 101 -15.19 8.33 -8.13
C ASP A 101 -16.63 8.65 -7.65
N PRO A 102 -17.07 9.92 -7.70
CA PRO A 102 -18.41 10.31 -7.25
C PRO A 102 -19.57 9.62 -7.96
N ARG A 103 -19.32 8.84 -9.03
CA ARG A 103 -20.31 8.01 -9.72
C ARG A 103 -20.35 6.58 -9.19
N VAL A 104 -19.33 6.15 -8.45
CA VAL A 104 -19.18 4.78 -7.94
C VAL A 104 -19.17 4.76 -6.41
N ALA A 105 -18.26 5.51 -5.77
CA ALA A 105 -18.08 5.51 -4.32
C ALA A 105 -17.18 6.66 -3.84
N THR A 106 -17.23 6.97 -2.55
CA THR A 106 -16.36 7.98 -1.91
C THR A 106 -15.50 7.39 -0.79
N GLY A 107 -14.47 8.12 -0.36
CA GLY A 107 -13.66 7.73 0.80
C GLY A 107 -12.92 6.41 0.58
N ALA A 108 -12.36 6.21 -0.62
CA ALA A 108 -11.60 5.01 -0.95
C ALA A 108 -10.16 5.12 -0.42
N GLY A 109 -9.79 4.24 0.50
CA GLY A 109 -8.46 4.23 1.10
C GLY A 109 -8.29 3.07 2.06
N HIS A 110 -7.18 3.04 2.80
CA HIS A 110 -6.62 1.88 3.52
C HIS A 110 -6.66 0.58 2.70
N HIS A 111 -5.50 0.04 2.41
CA HIS A 111 -5.41 -1.00 1.40
C HIS A 111 -4.33 -2.02 1.70
N SER A 112 -4.38 -3.11 0.95
CA SER A 112 -3.29 -4.04 0.71
C SER A 112 -3.24 -4.38 -0.78
N VAL A 113 -2.11 -4.90 -1.23
CA VAL A 113 -1.99 -5.41 -2.60
C VAL A 113 -1.54 -6.87 -2.62
N ILE A 114 -2.00 -7.60 -3.63
CA ILE A 114 -1.76 -9.04 -3.78
C ILE A 114 -1.32 -9.28 -5.23
N PRO A 115 -0.12 -9.85 -5.48
CA PRO A 115 0.27 -10.26 -6.82
C PRO A 115 -0.54 -11.48 -7.27
N VAL A 116 -0.91 -11.54 -8.54
CA VAL A 116 -1.56 -12.72 -9.13
C VAL A 116 -0.48 -13.67 -9.66
N GLU A 117 -0.47 -14.92 -9.19
CA GLU A 117 0.54 -15.91 -9.60
C GLU A 117 0.54 -16.11 -11.12
N GLY A 118 1.71 -15.94 -11.75
CA GLY A 118 1.89 -16.11 -13.20
C GLY A 118 1.32 -14.98 -14.06
N SER A 119 1.00 -13.83 -13.46
CA SER A 119 0.49 -12.64 -14.17
C SER A 119 1.24 -11.38 -13.77
N GLU A 120 1.25 -10.39 -14.68
CA GLU A 120 1.70 -9.02 -14.40
C GLU A 120 0.63 -8.19 -13.66
N THR A 121 -0.59 -8.72 -13.54
CA THR A 121 -1.70 -8.09 -12.82
C THR A 121 -1.56 -8.27 -11.32
N TRP A 122 -1.84 -7.21 -10.58
CA TRP A 122 -1.97 -7.23 -9.13
C TRP A 122 -3.41 -6.92 -8.76
N TYR A 123 -3.82 -7.30 -7.58
CA TYR A 123 -5.07 -6.84 -6.99
C TYR A 123 -4.78 -5.85 -5.89
N ILE A 124 -5.57 -4.78 -5.82
CA ILE A 124 -5.64 -3.91 -4.65
C ILE A 124 -6.93 -4.23 -3.90
N VAL A 125 -6.80 -4.56 -2.63
CA VAL A 125 -7.93 -4.74 -1.70
C VAL A 125 -7.99 -3.52 -0.83
N TYR A 126 -9.12 -2.85 -0.78
CA TYR A 126 -9.28 -1.57 -0.09
C TYR A 126 -10.68 -1.45 0.50
N HIS A 127 -10.91 -0.40 1.30
CA HIS A 127 -12.28 -0.05 1.66
C HIS A 127 -12.73 1.25 1.00
N ARG A 128 -14.04 1.36 0.82
CA ARG A 128 -14.71 2.60 0.40
C ARG A 128 -16.01 2.77 1.14
N ARG A 129 -16.71 3.88 0.88
CA ARG A 129 -18.08 4.10 1.35
C ARG A 129 -19.09 3.91 0.22
N PRO A 130 -20.28 3.35 0.51
CA PRO A 130 -21.35 3.23 -0.46
C PRO A 130 -21.69 4.58 -1.09
N LEU A 131 -22.14 4.57 -2.34
CA LEU A 131 -22.55 5.79 -3.04
C LEU A 131 -23.70 6.47 -2.30
N GLY A 132 -23.55 7.77 -2.01
CA GLY A 132 -24.56 8.57 -1.31
C GLY A 132 -24.53 8.47 0.21
N ASP A 133 -23.70 7.60 0.80
CA ASP A 133 -23.53 7.53 2.25
C ASP A 133 -22.49 8.55 2.73
N THR A 134 -22.80 9.23 3.83
CA THR A 134 -21.96 10.24 4.49
C THR A 134 -21.42 9.78 5.85
N ASN A 135 -21.84 8.62 6.35
CA ASN A 135 -21.30 8.05 7.58
C ASN A 135 -19.88 7.51 7.34
N GLY A 136 -18.88 8.20 7.89
CA GLY A 136 -17.47 7.81 7.79
C GLY A 136 -17.15 6.40 8.28
N ASN A 137 -18.01 5.80 9.12
CA ASN A 137 -17.78 4.46 9.67
C ASN A 137 -18.36 3.34 8.78
N HIS A 138 -19.25 3.66 7.83
CA HIS A 138 -19.84 2.66 6.94
C HIS A 138 -18.86 2.36 5.81
N ARG A 139 -18.16 1.23 5.94
CA ARG A 139 -17.11 0.80 5.01
C ARG A 139 -17.47 -0.53 4.38
N GLU A 140 -17.21 -0.63 3.09
CA GLU A 140 -17.31 -1.87 2.31
C GLU A 140 -15.93 -2.27 1.83
N VAL A 141 -15.62 -3.57 1.87
CA VAL A 141 -14.38 -4.12 1.30
C VAL A 141 -14.57 -4.28 -0.21
N CYS A 142 -13.58 -3.84 -0.97
CA CYS A 142 -13.57 -3.89 -2.43
C CYS A 142 -12.23 -4.44 -2.91
N ILE A 143 -12.23 -4.95 -4.15
CA ILE A 143 -11.05 -5.47 -4.81
C ILE A 143 -11.11 -5.09 -6.29
N ASP A 144 -10.05 -4.49 -6.80
CA ASP A 144 -9.92 -4.10 -8.22
C ASP A 144 -8.51 -4.45 -8.71
N GLU A 145 -8.33 -4.46 -10.04
CA GLU A 145 -7.02 -4.69 -10.64
C GLU A 145 -6.11 -3.46 -10.49
N MET A 146 -4.84 -3.73 -10.20
CA MET A 146 -3.74 -2.76 -10.17
C MET A 146 -2.69 -3.16 -11.20
N HIS A 147 -2.25 -2.18 -11.98
CA HIS A 147 -1.32 -2.37 -13.09
C HIS A 147 -0.13 -1.40 -12.97
N PHE A 148 1.00 -1.79 -13.56
CA PHE A 148 2.20 -0.96 -13.61
C PHE A 148 2.45 -0.44 -15.03
N ASN A 149 3.10 0.71 -15.13
CA ASN A 149 3.73 1.19 -16.35
C ASN A 149 5.08 0.49 -16.56
N GLU A 150 5.63 0.62 -17.77
CA GLU A 150 6.92 0.02 -18.13
C GLU A 150 8.06 0.50 -17.23
N ASP A 151 8.04 1.78 -16.83
CA ASP A 151 9.01 2.39 -15.91
C ASP A 151 8.83 1.97 -14.43
N GLY A 152 7.88 1.07 -14.16
CA GLY A 152 7.54 0.59 -12.83
C GLY A 152 6.61 1.50 -12.02
N THR A 153 6.18 2.65 -12.54
CA THR A 153 5.15 3.47 -11.84
C THR A 153 3.80 2.74 -11.81
N ILE A 154 2.96 3.05 -10.81
CA ILE A 154 1.64 2.43 -10.66
C ILE A 154 0.61 3.25 -11.45
N ARG A 155 -0.21 2.58 -12.24
CA ARG A 155 -1.34 3.22 -12.93
C ARG A 155 -2.46 3.53 -11.92
N PRO A 156 -3.18 4.66 -12.05
CA PRO A 156 -4.37 4.91 -11.25
C PRO A 156 -5.36 3.74 -11.35
N VAL A 157 -5.85 3.28 -10.20
CA VAL A 157 -6.85 2.22 -10.09
C VAL A 157 -8.22 2.79 -10.41
N GLU A 158 -8.96 2.07 -11.25
CA GLU A 158 -10.38 2.33 -11.50
C GLU A 158 -11.21 1.56 -10.48
N ILE A 159 -11.98 2.28 -9.66
CA ILE A 159 -12.87 1.65 -8.68
C ILE A 159 -14.17 1.21 -9.38
N THR A 160 -14.63 -0.02 -9.13
CA THR A 160 -15.76 -0.61 -9.86
C THR A 160 -16.89 -1.11 -8.94
N PHE A 161 -18.06 -1.43 -9.47
CA PHE A 161 -19.11 -2.11 -8.69
C PHE A 161 -18.90 -3.63 -8.64
N GLU A 162 -18.27 -4.18 -9.68
CA GLU A 162 -18.16 -5.61 -9.96
C GLU A 162 -16.92 -6.25 -9.34
N GLY A 163 -15.84 -5.47 -9.19
CA GLY A 163 -14.53 -5.93 -8.77
C GLY A 163 -13.86 -6.83 -9.81
N VAL A 164 -13.02 -7.76 -9.33
CA VAL A 164 -12.24 -8.65 -10.20
C VAL A 164 -13.00 -9.92 -10.57
N ARG A 165 -12.70 -10.48 -11.75
CA ARG A 165 -13.23 -11.80 -12.15
C ARG A 165 -12.68 -12.90 -11.24
N ALA A 166 -13.45 -13.97 -11.08
CA ALA A 166 -12.99 -15.15 -10.37
C ALA A 166 -11.69 -15.69 -10.99
N ALA A 167 -10.65 -15.83 -10.16
CA ALA A 167 -9.37 -16.44 -10.50
C ALA A 167 -9.16 -17.68 -9.61
N PRO A 168 -9.68 -18.85 -9.98
CA PRO A 168 -9.58 -20.05 -9.15
C PRO A 168 -8.13 -20.49 -8.99
N ILE A 169 -7.66 -20.56 -7.75
CA ILE A 169 -6.35 -21.15 -7.45
C ILE A 169 -6.53 -22.67 -7.52
N THR A 170 -5.87 -23.32 -8.47
CA THR A 170 -5.80 -24.78 -8.50
C THR A 170 -4.95 -25.22 -7.31
N ARG A 171 -5.53 -26.00 -6.40
CA ARG A 171 -4.74 -26.64 -5.32
C ARG A 171 -3.67 -27.50 -5.99
N ARG A 172 -2.40 -27.17 -5.75
CA ARG A 172 -1.28 -28.07 -6.03
C ARG A 172 -1.23 -29.16 -4.97
#